data_AF-A0A9E3JPX6-F1
#
_entry.id   AF-A0A9E3JPX6-F1
#
_cell.length_a   1.000
_cell.length_b   1.000
_cell.length_c   1.000
_cell.angle_alpha   90.00
_cell.angle_beta   90.00
_cell.angle_gamma   90.00
#
_symmetry.space_group_name_H-M   'P 1'
#
loop_
_entity.id
_entity.type
_entity.pdbx_description
1 polymer ?
#
loop_
_entity_poly.entity_id
_entity_poly.type
_entity_poly.pdbx_seq_one_letter_code
_entity_poly.pdbx_strand_id
1 'polypeptide(L)' 'MKRTNIAGVVLLAASLQAQAAISVKDDSGATVTVAKPAQRVISLAPHVTELLFAAGGGSHV' A
#
# COMPACT_ATOMS: atom_id res chain seq x y z
N MET A 1 -10.39 -21.76 36.95
CA MET A 1 -11.07 -20.92 35.94
C MET A 1 -10.08 -19.93 35.34
N LYS A 2 -9.34 -20.31 34.28
CA LYS A 2 -8.49 -19.40 33.51
C LYS A 2 -9.25 -19.08 32.22
N ARG A 3 -10.10 -18.05 32.25
CA ARG A 3 -10.74 -17.53 31.03
C ARG A 3 -9.63 -16.79 30.27
N THR A 4 -8.90 -17.53 29.43
CA THR A 4 -7.82 -16.99 28.61
C THR A 4 -8.39 -15.90 27.70
N ASN A 5 -7.82 -14.70 27.76
CA ASN A 5 -8.26 -13.49 27.04
C ASN A 5 -7.95 -13.59 25.53
N ILE A 6 -8.62 -14.51 24.83
CA ILE A 6 -8.39 -14.79 23.40
C ILE A 6 -8.69 -13.56 22.53
N ALA A 7 -9.67 -12.73 22.92
CA ALA A 7 -10.04 -11.51 22.19
C ALA A 7 -8.88 -10.49 22.08
N GLY A 8 -8.09 -10.34 23.14
CA GLY A 8 -6.95 -9.41 23.13
C GLY A 8 -5.81 -9.87 22.21
N VAL A 9 -5.59 -11.18 22.11
CA VAL A 9 -4.56 -11.77 21.23
C VAL A 9 -4.93 -11.61 19.76
N VAL A 10 -6.21 -11.79 19.41
CA VAL A 10 -6.70 -11.63 18.03
C VAL A 10 -6.61 -10.17 17.57
N LEU A 11 -6.96 -9.20 18.42
CA LEU A 11 -6.85 -7.78 18.08
C LEU A 11 -5.39 -7.34 17.84
N LEU A 12 -4.44 -7.85 18.63
CA LEU A 12 -3.03 -7.51 18.49
C LEU A 12 -2.45 -8.07 17.19
N ALA A 13 -2.82 -9.29 16.80
CA ALA A 13 -2.36 -9.93 15.56
C ALA A 13 -2.86 -9.20 14.29
N ALA A 14 -4.07 -8.62 14.32
CA ALA A 14 -4.63 -7.88 13.19
C ALA A 14 -3.94 -6.53 12.93
N SER A 15 -3.24 -5.96 13.92
CA SER A 15 -2.54 -4.68 13.80
C SER A 15 -1.16 -4.76 13.13
N LEU A 16 -0.63 -5.97 12.92
CA LEU A 16 0.62 -6.21 12.19
C LEU A 16 0.35 -6.19 10.67
N GLN A 17 0.00 -5.02 10.14
CA GLN A 17 0.03 -4.81 8.70
C GLN A 17 1.49 -4.82 8.25
N ALA A 18 1.97 -5.95 7.74
CA ALA A 18 3.30 -6.05 7.16
C ALA A 18 3.44 -5.08 5.97
N GLN A 19 4.09 -3.93 6.18
CA GLN A 19 4.43 -3.02 5.08
C GLN A 19 5.64 -3.58 4.33
N ALA A 20 5.39 -4.47 3.37
CA ALA A 20 6.41 -4.97 2.48
C ALA A 20 6.76 -3.92 1.41
N ALA A 21 8.04 -3.85 1.06
CA ALA A 21 8.47 -3.09 -0.10
C ALA A 21 7.83 -3.69 -1.37
N ILE A 22 7.40 -2.83 -2.29
CA ILE A 22 6.82 -3.22 -3.58
C ILE A 22 7.84 -2.90 -4.66
N SER A 23 8.22 -3.90 -5.46
CA SER A 23 9.07 -3.72 -6.63
C SER A 23 8.31 -4.08 -7.89
N VAL A 24 8.37 -3.20 -8.89
CA VAL A 24 7.76 -3.41 -10.22
C VAL A 24 8.76 -3.09 -11.31
N LYS A 25 8.51 -3.61 -12.51
CA LYS A 25 9.18 -3.19 -13.74
C LYS A 25 8.33 -2.12 -14.41
N ASP A 26 8.93 -0.98 -14.74
CA ASP A 26 8.27 0.01 -15.58
C ASP A 26 8.35 -0.38 -17.08
N ASP A 27 7.74 0.44 -17.92
CA ASP A 27 7.71 0.25 -19.38
C ASP A 27 9.08 0.40 -20.04
N SER A 28 10.02 1.11 -19.40
CA SER A 28 11.43 1.19 -19.81
C SER A 28 12.25 -0.04 -19.42
N GLY A 29 11.69 -0.93 -18.58
CA GLY A 29 12.37 -2.10 -18.03
C GLY A 29 13.19 -1.82 -16.77
N ALA A 30 13.12 -0.61 -16.21
CA ALA A 30 13.75 -0.28 -14.95
C ALA A 30 12.99 -0.91 -13.78
N THR A 31 13.72 -1.34 -12.74
CA THR A 31 13.09 -1.81 -11.50
C THR A 31 12.84 -0.61 -10.59
N VAL A 32 11.57 -0.34 -10.29
CA VAL A 32 11.16 0.69 -9.35
C VAL A 32 10.74 0.01 -8.06
N THR A 33 11.34 0.41 -6.93
CA THR A 33 11.02 -0.14 -5.61
C THR A 33 10.50 0.96 -4.69
N VAL A 34 9.34 0.73 -4.07
CA VAL A 34 8.75 1.59 -3.06
C VAL A 34 8.80 0.86 -1.72
N ALA A 35 9.61 1.35 -0.78
CA ALA A 35 9.88 0.67 0.49
C ALA A 35 8.67 0.58 1.45
N LYS A 36 7.67 1.45 1.25
CA LYS A 36 6.44 1.55 2.03
C LYS A 36 5.30 2.01 1.09
N PRO A 37 4.03 1.89 1.47
CA PRO A 37 2.93 2.45 0.66
C PRO A 37 3.20 3.91 0.26
N ALA A 38 2.96 4.25 -1.01
CA ALA A 38 3.19 5.60 -1.53
C ALA A 38 2.25 6.60 -0.85
N GLN A 39 2.82 7.63 -0.21
CA GLN A 39 2.04 8.63 0.54
C GLN A 39 1.67 9.86 -0.29
N ARG A 40 2.41 10.10 -1.38
CA ARG A 40 2.19 11.16 -2.35
C ARG A 40 2.62 10.66 -3.73
N VAL A 41 1.84 10.99 -4.74
CA VAL A 41 2.07 10.63 -6.13
C VAL A 41 2.01 11.90 -6.95
N ILE A 42 3.01 12.16 -7.79
CA ILE A 42 3.00 13.30 -8.70
C ILE A 42 2.76 12.74 -10.10
N SER A 43 1.61 13.07 -10.69
CA SER A 43 1.28 12.70 -12.06
C SER A 43 1.83 13.73 -13.05
N LEU A 44 2.60 13.28 -14.04
CA LEU A 44 3.22 14.14 -15.05
C LEU A 44 2.41 14.26 -16.34
N ALA A 45 1.29 13.53 -16.46
CA ALA A 45 0.45 13.55 -17.64
C ALA A 45 -1.04 13.34 -17.28
N PRO A 46 -1.98 13.97 -18.01
CA PRO A 46 -3.42 13.85 -17.70
C PRO A 46 -3.93 12.40 -17.66
N HIS A 47 -3.56 11.58 -18.65
CA HIS A 47 -3.99 10.19 -18.73
C HIS A 47 -3.49 9.34 -17.55
N VAL A 48 -2.33 9.66 -16.97
CA VAL A 48 -1.82 8.97 -15.78
C VAL A 48 -2.66 9.33 -14.56
N THR A 49 -3.09 10.59 -14.43
CA THR A 49 -4.00 11.00 -13.36
C THR A 49 -5.32 10.24 -13.44
N GLU A 50 -5.89 10.11 -14.63
CA GLU A 50 -7.14 9.36 -14.85
C GLU A 50 -7.01 7.89 -14.43
N LEU A 51 -5.90 7.22 -14.80
CA LEU A 51 -5.62 5.85 -14.40
C LEU A 51 -5.45 5.70 -12.88
N LEU A 52 -4.79 6.64 -12.21
CA LEU A 52 -4.63 6.62 -10.75
C LEU A 52 -5.97 6.73 -10.03
N PHE A 53 -6.89 7.57 -10.54
CA PHE A 53 -8.24 7.66 -9.98
C PHE A 53 -9.05 6.38 -10.23
N ALA A 54 -8.99 5.81 -11.45
CA ALA A 54 -9.66 4.55 -11.77
C ALA A 54 -9.16 3.38 -10.90
N ALA A 55 -7.87 3.37 -10.57
CA ALA A 55 -7.25 2.40 -9.67
C ALA A 55 -7.53 2.65 -8.17
N GLY A 56 -8.26 3.71 -7.82
CA GLY A 56 -8.58 4.08 -6.43
C GLY A 56 -7.47 4.84 -5.68
N GLY A 57 -6.39 5.21 -6.36
CA GLY A 57 -5.25 5.95 -5.81
C GLY A 57 -5.43 7.48 -5.76
N GLY A 58 -6.55 8.01 -6.26
CA GLY A 58 -6.77 9.45 -6.43
C GLY A 58 -6.62 10.31 -5.17
N SER A 59 -6.78 9.72 -3.97
CA SER A 59 -6.56 10.43 -2.69
C SER A 59 -5.09 10.74 -2.37
N HIS A 60 -4.15 10.22 -3.17
CA HIS A 60 -2.70 10.38 -2.97
C HIS A 60 -2.04 11.23 -4.07
N VAL A 61 -2.79 11.64 -5.09
CA VAL A 61 -2.31 12.41 -6.25
C VAL A 61 -2.35 13.91 -5.97
#